data_AF-A0A2R6NZ78-F1
#
_entry.id   AF-A0A2R6NZ78-F1
#
_cell.length_a   1.000
_cell.length_b   1.000
_cell.length_c   1.000
_cell.angle_alpha   90.00
_cell.angle_beta   90.00
_cell.angle_gamma   90.00
#
_symmetry.space_group_name_H-M   'P 1'
#
loop_
_entity.id
_entity.type
_entity.pdbx_description
1 polymer ?
#
loop_
_entity_poly.entity_id
_entity_poly.type
_entity_poly.pdbx_seq_one_letter_code
_entity_poly.pdbx_strand_id
1 'polypeptide(L)'
;MAPVTIVEQSVGPPEPNAIRVLVTGFGPFWRYQVNPSWLAVKPLHNTILRVEPSTEPIVPSLHHAHNDHPMAMDDMEAVSQAPLVIHITTLQIPVAYHAVLSTVAGLHSRPPVLPEPEDPAFMIPTPPQNGYDFMFHIGVAGRGPLRIEKIGHKLGYRMKDAEGQYAPVVATPKEIQPEPTETERIELQRMYIGAGIIPVTDIGPPGPSGVLNGEHGDAPHPPVDVTEHQPNRGFGKGFENFADELPTEVDVARLIHSMKESGIESVYSSMDAGHYLCDFLFYGSLAEAKRVASKQEKDKARNTPPKTTPVLFMHCPPQGQPHHSEQVTHAIKHIIGWVCTRNTRP
;
A
#
# COMPACT_ATOMS: atom_id res chain seq x y z
N MET A 1 -20.50 0.01 -18.58
CA MET A 1 -19.82 1.26 -19.03
C MET A 1 -19.07 0.93 -20.32
N ALA A 2 -18.63 1.89 -21.13
CA ALA A 2 -17.80 1.52 -22.28
C ALA A 2 -16.47 0.92 -21.80
N PRO A 3 -16.02 -0.22 -22.36
CA PRO A 3 -14.77 -0.86 -21.96
C PRO A 3 -13.56 0.04 -22.26
N VAL A 4 -12.48 -0.12 -21.49
CA VAL A 4 -11.20 0.56 -21.77
C VAL A 4 -10.59 -0.06 -23.01
N THR A 5 -10.41 0.74 -24.06
CA THR A 5 -9.78 0.27 -25.31
C THR A 5 -8.38 0.84 -25.41
N ILE A 6 -7.38 -0.03 -25.25
CA ILE A 6 -5.97 0.29 -25.52
C ILE A 6 -5.75 0.06 -27.01
N VAL A 7 -5.43 1.13 -27.74
CA VAL A 7 -5.26 1.07 -29.21
C VAL A 7 -3.82 0.87 -29.64
N GLU A 8 -2.87 1.29 -28.82
CA GLU A 8 -1.45 1.15 -29.13
C GLU A 8 -0.62 1.04 -27.86
N GLN A 9 0.45 0.24 -27.95
CA GLN A 9 1.57 0.28 -27.02
C GLN A 9 2.88 0.40 -27.79
N SER A 10 3.71 1.36 -27.39
CA SER A 10 5.06 1.54 -27.92
C SER A 10 6.08 1.76 -26.80
N VAL A 11 7.37 1.63 -27.11
CA VAL A 11 8.47 1.98 -26.19
C VAL A 11 8.99 3.34 -26.62
N GLY A 12 9.14 4.26 -25.67
CA GLY A 12 9.61 5.60 -25.99
C GLY A 12 9.65 6.54 -24.78
N PRO A 13 10.38 7.66 -24.90
CA PRO A 13 10.40 8.67 -23.87
C PRO A 13 9.01 9.30 -23.67
N PRO A 14 8.74 9.89 -22.50
CA PRO A 14 7.44 10.52 -22.23
C PRO A 14 7.15 11.68 -23.20
N GLU A 15 5.96 11.69 -23.79
CA GLU A 15 5.45 12.83 -24.56
C GLU A 15 5.09 14.00 -23.61
N PRO A 16 5.17 15.28 -24.05
CA PRO A 16 5.01 16.45 -23.17
C PRO A 16 3.71 16.50 -22.35
N ASN A 17 2.62 15.97 -22.90
CA ASN A 17 1.29 15.95 -22.28
C ASN A 17 0.84 14.54 -21.86
N ALA A 18 1.77 13.57 -21.83
CA ALA A 18 1.44 12.22 -21.39
C ALA A 18 1.15 12.20 -19.89
N ILE A 19 0.09 11.49 -19.50
CA ILE A 19 -0.13 11.13 -18.10
C ILE A 19 1.05 10.28 -17.64
N ARG A 20 1.62 10.60 -16.48
CA ARG A 20 2.80 9.94 -15.96
C ARG A 20 2.40 8.97 -14.85
N VAL A 21 2.63 7.68 -15.09
CA VAL A 21 2.28 6.60 -14.16
C VAL A 21 3.55 5.93 -13.65
N LEU A 22 3.64 5.76 -12.33
CA LEU A 22 4.66 4.94 -11.69
C LEU A 22 4.07 3.58 -11.32
N VAL A 23 4.68 2.50 -11.80
CA VAL A 23 4.28 1.13 -11.46
C VAL A 23 5.42 0.43 -10.74
N THR A 24 5.19 -0.09 -9.53
CA THR A 24 6.24 -0.79 -8.79
C THR A 24 5.98 -2.29 -8.72
N GLY A 25 7.05 -3.08 -8.71
CA GLY A 25 7.04 -4.50 -8.36
C GLY A 25 8.16 -4.79 -7.36
N PHE A 26 8.12 -5.94 -6.71
CA PHE A 26 9.11 -6.28 -5.68
C PHE A 26 10.33 -7.02 -6.22
N GLY A 27 11.46 -6.87 -5.54
CA GLY A 27 12.69 -7.62 -5.75
C GLY A 27 12.55 -9.11 -5.42
N PRO A 28 13.61 -9.90 -5.70
CA PRO A 28 13.70 -11.30 -5.28
C PRO A 28 13.46 -11.45 -3.77
N PHE A 29 12.78 -12.52 -3.35
CA PHE A 29 12.66 -12.89 -1.94
C PHE A 29 12.27 -14.36 -1.77
N TRP A 30 12.66 -14.96 -0.65
CA TRP A 30 12.34 -16.34 -0.31
C TRP A 30 12.68 -17.31 -1.45
N ARG A 31 11.67 -17.91 -2.09
CA ARG A 31 11.80 -18.88 -3.19
C ARG A 31 11.83 -18.23 -4.57
N TYR A 32 11.54 -16.94 -4.65
CA TYR A 32 11.40 -16.22 -5.91
C TYR A 32 12.73 -15.55 -6.27
N GLN A 33 13.53 -16.24 -7.09
CA GLN A 33 14.71 -15.63 -7.73
C GLN A 33 14.30 -14.44 -8.61
N VAL A 34 13.14 -14.55 -9.25
CA VAL A 34 12.45 -13.43 -9.89
C VAL A 34 11.06 -13.36 -9.28
N ASN A 35 10.72 -12.21 -8.71
CA ASN A 35 9.41 -11.98 -8.11
C ASN A 35 8.32 -11.91 -9.19
N PRO A 36 7.20 -12.62 -9.04
CA PRO A 36 6.08 -12.55 -9.99
C PRO A 36 5.55 -11.14 -10.22
N SER A 37 5.56 -10.28 -9.18
CA SER A 37 5.17 -8.87 -9.34
C SER A 37 6.13 -8.12 -10.26
N TRP A 38 7.45 -8.30 -10.10
CA TRP A 38 8.44 -7.69 -10.98
C TRP A 38 8.36 -8.22 -12.40
N LEU A 39 8.15 -9.53 -12.56
CA LEU A 39 8.01 -10.17 -13.87
C LEU A 39 6.85 -9.58 -14.68
N ALA A 40 5.74 -9.23 -14.01
CA ALA A 40 4.59 -8.60 -14.65
C ALA A 40 4.78 -7.10 -14.95
N VAL A 41 5.50 -6.34 -14.11
CA VAL A 41 5.64 -4.89 -14.32
C VAL A 41 6.85 -4.52 -15.19
N LYS A 42 7.94 -5.31 -15.18
CA LYS A 42 9.16 -4.99 -15.92
C LYS A 42 8.92 -4.72 -17.42
N PRO A 43 8.08 -5.51 -18.15
CA PRO A 43 7.81 -5.26 -19.57
C PRO A 43 7.07 -3.94 -19.86
N LEU A 44 6.52 -3.26 -18.85
CA LEU A 44 5.85 -1.97 -18.99
C LEU A 44 6.80 -0.79 -18.88
N HIS A 45 8.09 -1.03 -18.60
CA HIS A 45 9.06 0.04 -18.37
C HIS A 45 9.24 0.89 -19.63
N ASN A 46 9.12 2.21 -19.47
CA ASN A 46 9.30 3.19 -20.54
C ASN A 46 8.39 2.93 -21.75
N THR A 47 7.17 2.47 -21.47
CA THR A 47 6.14 2.25 -22.49
C THR A 47 5.13 3.38 -22.50
N ILE A 48 4.54 3.61 -23.67
CA ILE A 48 3.45 4.53 -23.90
C ILE A 48 2.21 3.70 -24.21
N LEU A 49 1.12 3.92 -23.48
CA LEU A 49 -0.21 3.38 -23.78
C LEU A 49 -1.07 4.50 -24.37
N ARG A 50 -1.71 4.22 -25.51
CA ARG A 50 -2.75 5.08 -26.09
C ARG A 50 -4.11 4.45 -25.80
N VAL A 51 -4.97 5.20 -25.12
CA VAL A 51 -6.28 4.73 -24.65
C VAL A 51 -7.37 5.61 -25.24
N GLU A 52 -8.37 5.00 -25.87
CA GLU A 52 -9.51 5.75 -26.41
C GLU A 52 -10.31 6.39 -25.27
N PRO A 53 -10.71 7.67 -25.40
CA PRO A 53 -11.62 8.27 -24.45
C PRO A 53 -12.97 7.54 -24.51
N SER A 54 -13.48 7.11 -23.35
CA SER A 54 -14.78 6.43 -23.25
C SER A 54 -15.90 7.35 -23.78
N THR A 55 -16.55 6.93 -24.87
CA THR A 55 -17.69 7.60 -25.51
C THR A 55 -18.98 7.34 -24.73
N GLU A 56 -19.07 7.79 -23.48
CA GLU A 56 -20.39 7.92 -22.86
C GLU A 56 -21.06 9.18 -23.41
N PRO A 57 -22.25 9.08 -24.04
CA PRO A 57 -22.99 10.26 -24.41
C PRO A 57 -23.33 11.04 -23.14
N ILE A 58 -22.99 12.34 -23.12
CA ILE A 58 -23.52 13.28 -22.14
C ILE A 58 -25.03 13.28 -22.34
N VAL A 59 -25.78 12.53 -21.53
CA VAL A 59 -27.23 12.69 -21.45
C VAL A 59 -27.48 13.98 -20.68
N PRO A 60 -27.98 15.06 -21.31
CA PRO A 60 -28.40 16.23 -20.56
C PRO A 60 -29.49 15.76 -19.62
N SER A 61 -29.34 16.04 -18.33
CA SER A 61 -30.36 15.72 -17.34
C SER A 61 -31.65 16.46 -17.74
N LEU A 62 -32.61 15.73 -18.31
CA LEU A 62 -33.93 16.27 -18.65
C LEU A 62 -34.72 16.50 -17.36
N HIS A 63 -34.46 17.64 -16.75
CA HIS A 63 -35.36 18.25 -15.78
C HIS A 63 -35.79 19.62 -16.33
N HIS A 64 -37.08 19.69 -16.66
CA HIS A 64 -37.94 20.87 -16.88
C HIS A 64 -38.24 21.30 -18.32
N ALA A 65 -39.47 20.90 -18.69
CA ALA A 65 -40.56 21.74 -19.23
C ALA A 65 -40.57 22.10 -20.73
N HIS A 66 -41.80 22.01 -21.27
CA HIS A 66 -42.24 22.41 -22.59
C HIS A 66 -41.70 23.78 -23.04
N ASN A 67 -41.21 23.84 -24.28
CA ASN A 67 -41.83 24.67 -25.32
C ASN A 67 -41.19 24.41 -26.70
N ASP A 68 -42.04 24.48 -27.72
CA ASP A 68 -41.72 24.40 -29.14
C ASP A 68 -40.70 25.44 -29.58
N HIS A 69 -39.61 25.01 -30.25
CA HIS A 69 -39.00 25.63 -31.44
C HIS A 69 -37.86 24.73 -31.96
N PRO A 70 -37.82 24.36 -33.26
CA PRO A 70 -36.68 23.67 -33.82
C PRO A 70 -35.53 24.67 -34.05
N MET A 71 -34.60 24.76 -33.10
CA MET A 71 -33.32 25.44 -33.33
C MET A 71 -32.39 24.47 -34.06
N ALA A 72 -31.79 24.98 -35.14
CA ALA A 72 -30.88 24.26 -36.01
C ALA A 72 -29.74 23.58 -35.21
N MET A 73 -29.54 22.29 -35.47
CA MET A 73 -28.34 21.56 -35.10
C MET A 73 -27.23 21.94 -36.07
N ASP A 74 -26.54 23.04 -35.81
CA ASP A 74 -25.26 23.33 -36.43
C ASP A 74 -24.30 23.82 -35.34
N ASP A 75 -23.04 23.39 -35.42
CA ASP A 75 -21.95 23.62 -34.45
C ASP A 75 -21.96 22.78 -33.16
N MET A 76 -22.04 21.46 -33.29
CA MET A 76 -21.34 20.59 -32.33
C MET A 76 -19.90 20.44 -32.82
N GLU A 77 -19.02 21.34 -32.37
CA GLU A 77 -17.58 21.18 -32.52
C GLU A 77 -17.21 19.74 -32.10
N ALA A 78 -16.77 18.93 -33.06
CA ALA A 78 -16.23 17.63 -32.79
C ALA A 78 -14.96 17.82 -31.95
N VAL A 79 -15.12 17.84 -30.62
CA VAL A 79 -14.00 17.80 -29.67
C VAL A 79 -13.12 16.66 -30.11
N SER A 80 -11.92 16.96 -30.61
CA SER A 80 -11.02 15.93 -31.09
C SER A 80 -10.78 14.93 -29.97
N GLN A 81 -11.35 13.73 -30.12
CA GLN A 81 -11.23 12.65 -29.15
C GLN A 81 -9.86 11.98 -29.35
N ALA A 82 -8.78 12.77 -29.30
CA ALA A 82 -7.44 12.21 -29.43
C ALA A 82 -7.23 11.18 -28.30
N PRO A 83 -6.62 10.01 -28.60
CA PRO A 83 -6.36 9.01 -27.59
C PRO A 83 -5.56 9.59 -26.43
N LEU A 84 -5.94 9.22 -25.21
CA LEU A 84 -5.21 9.56 -24.02
C LEU A 84 -3.84 8.87 -24.04
N VAL A 85 -2.78 9.65 -23.86
CA VAL A 85 -1.40 9.16 -23.87
C VAL A 85 -0.92 8.98 -22.43
N ILE A 86 -0.48 7.77 -22.09
CA ILE A 86 -0.01 7.41 -20.76
C ILE A 86 1.40 6.86 -20.86
N HIS A 87 2.37 7.51 -20.21
CA HIS A 87 3.73 6.99 -20.09
C HIS A 87 3.90 6.25 -18.77
N ILE A 88 4.43 5.03 -18.84
CA ILE A 88 4.65 4.16 -17.69
C ILE A 88 6.15 4.10 -17.37
N THR A 89 6.48 4.50 -16.15
CA THR A 89 7.78 4.22 -15.52
C THR A 89 7.61 3.07 -14.55
N THR A 90 8.49 2.07 -14.60
CA THR A 90 8.48 0.99 -13.61
C THR A 90 9.70 1.01 -12.71
N LEU A 91 9.53 0.54 -11.47
CA LEU A 91 10.57 0.50 -10.46
C LEU A 91 10.51 -0.81 -9.66
N GLN A 92 11.67 -1.42 -9.42
CA GLN A 92 11.80 -2.58 -8.54
C GLN A 92 12.08 -2.12 -7.10
N ILE A 93 11.30 -2.60 -6.14
CA ILE A 93 11.45 -2.27 -4.72
C ILE A 93 11.99 -3.48 -3.97
N PRO A 94 13.12 -3.38 -3.24
CA PRO A 94 13.60 -4.46 -2.40
C PRO A 94 12.57 -4.90 -1.36
N VAL A 95 12.55 -6.19 -1.02
CA VAL A 95 11.66 -6.74 0.01
C VAL A 95 12.28 -6.51 1.40
N ALA A 96 12.47 -5.25 1.76
CA ALA A 96 13.11 -4.80 3.00
C ALA A 96 12.43 -3.55 3.57
N TYR A 97 12.20 -3.51 4.89
CA TYR A 97 11.47 -2.41 5.53
C TYR A 97 12.22 -1.08 5.40
N HIS A 98 13.54 -1.11 5.56
CA HIS A 98 14.39 0.08 5.43
C HIS A 98 14.35 0.65 4.01
N ALA A 99 14.34 -0.21 2.99
CA ALA A 99 14.29 0.19 1.59
C ALA A 99 12.98 0.90 1.25
N VAL A 100 11.84 0.42 1.79
CA VAL A 100 10.55 1.12 1.64
C VAL A 100 10.60 2.48 2.34
N LEU A 101 11.09 2.55 3.58
CA LEU A 101 11.17 3.80 4.34
C LEU A 101 12.05 4.86 3.67
N SER A 102 13.17 4.46 3.05
CA SER A 102 14.08 5.38 2.36
C SER A 102 13.54 5.82 1.00
N THR A 103 12.64 5.04 0.39
CA THR A 103 12.18 5.26 -0.99
C THR A 103 10.85 5.99 -1.07
N VAL A 104 9.87 5.61 -0.23
CA VAL A 104 8.45 5.98 -0.43
C VAL A 104 8.20 7.49 -0.44
N ALA A 105 8.86 8.24 0.46
CA ALA A 105 8.76 9.71 0.48
C ALA A 105 9.35 10.34 -0.80
N GLY A 106 10.44 9.78 -1.33
CA GLY A 106 11.05 10.20 -2.59
C GLY A 106 10.12 10.01 -3.77
N LEU A 107 9.40 8.89 -3.85
CA LEU A 107 8.43 8.62 -4.94
C LEU A 107 7.36 9.71 -5.07
N HIS A 108 6.93 10.27 -3.93
CA HIS A 108 5.86 11.29 -3.84
C HIS A 108 6.35 12.74 -3.83
N SER A 109 7.67 12.95 -3.75
CA SER A 109 8.24 14.28 -3.86
C SER A 109 7.97 14.91 -5.24
N ARG A 110 8.11 16.24 -5.34
CA ARG A 110 7.84 17.01 -6.57
C ARG A 110 9.04 17.92 -6.84
N PRO A 111 9.96 17.55 -7.75
CA PRO A 111 9.97 16.32 -8.57
C PRO A 111 10.23 15.03 -7.76
N PRO A 112 9.77 13.85 -8.21
CA PRO A 112 10.08 12.57 -7.58
C PRO A 112 11.58 12.26 -7.57
N VAL A 113 12.04 11.67 -6.47
CA VAL A 113 13.39 11.13 -6.29
C VAL A 113 13.28 9.61 -6.27
N LEU A 114 13.80 8.98 -7.33
CA LEU A 114 13.73 7.53 -7.52
C LEU A 114 15.07 6.90 -7.11
N PRO A 115 15.05 5.69 -6.51
CA PRO A 115 16.29 4.98 -6.20
C PRO A 115 16.97 4.53 -7.49
N GLU A 116 18.29 4.42 -7.44
CA GLU A 116 19.06 3.91 -8.56
C GLU A 116 18.73 2.42 -8.81
N PRO A 117 18.55 2.02 -10.08
CA PRO A 117 18.29 0.62 -10.41
C PRO A 117 19.55 -0.23 -10.20
N GLU A 118 19.35 -1.49 -9.79
CA GLU A 118 20.46 -2.45 -9.63
C GLU A 118 21.18 -2.73 -10.95
N ASP A 119 20.43 -2.73 -12.07
CA ASP A 119 20.97 -2.89 -13.42
C ASP A 119 21.23 -1.50 -14.04
N PRO A 120 22.49 -1.09 -14.27
CA PRO A 120 22.80 0.19 -14.87
C PRO A 120 22.26 0.37 -16.30
N ALA A 121 21.94 -0.72 -17.00
CA ALA A 121 21.31 -0.66 -18.32
C ALA A 121 19.81 -0.31 -18.24
N PHE A 122 19.19 -0.42 -17.06
CA PHE A 122 17.81 -0.07 -16.82
C PHE A 122 17.67 1.45 -16.63
N MET A 123 17.70 2.20 -17.72
CA MET A 123 17.61 3.66 -17.66
C MET A 123 16.22 4.14 -17.24
N ILE A 124 16.13 4.76 -16.06
CA ILE A 124 14.89 5.37 -15.57
C ILE A 124 14.63 6.70 -16.31
N PRO A 125 13.47 6.87 -16.97
CA PRO A 125 13.10 8.13 -17.61
C PRO A 125 13.01 9.28 -16.61
N THR A 126 13.33 10.50 -17.04
CA THR A 126 13.25 11.70 -16.20
C THR A 126 11.89 11.80 -15.49
N PRO A 127 11.87 11.86 -14.14
CA PRO A 127 10.63 11.97 -13.38
C PRO A 127 9.85 13.25 -13.73
N PRO A 128 8.50 13.23 -13.64
CA PRO A 128 7.69 14.42 -13.86
C PRO A 128 7.93 15.49 -12.79
N GLN A 129 8.12 16.75 -13.21
CA GLN A 129 8.36 17.88 -12.31
C GLN A 129 7.29 18.02 -11.21
N ASN A 130 6.03 17.75 -11.55
CA ASN A 130 4.89 17.93 -10.65
C ASN A 130 4.49 16.65 -9.89
N GLY A 131 5.29 15.58 -9.95
CA GLY A 131 4.93 14.26 -9.43
C GLY A 131 4.18 13.40 -10.45
N TYR A 132 3.99 12.12 -10.11
CA TYR A 132 3.21 11.19 -10.92
C TYR A 132 1.71 11.43 -10.77
N ASP A 133 0.96 11.18 -11.84
CA ASP A 133 -0.50 11.31 -11.89
C ASP A 133 -1.21 10.09 -11.29
N PHE A 134 -0.54 8.93 -11.28
CA PHE A 134 -1.03 7.70 -10.67
C PHE A 134 0.15 6.84 -10.23
N MET A 135 0.06 6.26 -9.03
CA MET A 135 1.01 5.26 -8.54
C MET A 135 0.32 3.93 -8.31
N PHE A 136 0.89 2.87 -8.89
CA PHE A 136 0.32 1.54 -8.84
C PHE A 136 1.35 0.52 -8.39
N HIS A 137 1.13 -0.06 -7.22
CA HIS A 137 2.07 -1.00 -6.59
C HIS A 137 1.58 -2.43 -6.77
N ILE A 138 2.47 -3.33 -7.20
CA ILE A 138 2.15 -4.74 -7.43
C ILE A 138 2.95 -5.60 -6.45
N GLY A 139 2.24 -6.47 -5.73
CA GLY A 139 2.83 -7.47 -4.84
C GLY A 139 2.48 -8.88 -5.28
N VAL A 140 3.28 -9.87 -4.90
CA VAL A 140 2.88 -11.27 -5.04
C VAL A 140 2.19 -11.74 -3.76
N ALA A 141 1.05 -12.43 -3.90
CA ALA A 141 0.38 -13.14 -2.82
C ALA A 141 0.36 -14.65 -3.09
N GLY A 142 -0.29 -15.40 -2.19
CA GLY A 142 -0.59 -16.81 -2.41
C GLY A 142 -1.41 -17.05 -3.68
N ARG A 143 -1.50 -18.33 -4.09
CA ARG A 143 -2.27 -18.78 -5.26
C ARG A 143 -3.68 -18.19 -5.28
N GLY A 144 -4.21 -17.95 -6.48
CA GLY A 144 -5.61 -17.55 -6.68
C GLY A 144 -5.79 -16.29 -7.53
N PRO A 145 -6.98 -15.66 -7.44
CA PRO A 145 -7.33 -14.50 -8.25
C PRO A 145 -6.47 -13.27 -7.93
N LEU A 146 -6.49 -12.30 -8.84
CA LEU A 146 -5.97 -10.95 -8.59
C LEU A 146 -6.74 -10.31 -7.42
N ARG A 147 -6.04 -9.57 -6.56
CA ARG A 147 -6.64 -8.91 -5.39
C ARG A 147 -6.38 -7.42 -5.49
N ILE A 148 -7.44 -6.62 -5.55
CA ILE A 148 -7.34 -5.16 -5.58
C ILE A 148 -7.51 -4.65 -4.15
N GLU A 149 -6.45 -4.11 -3.56
CA GLU A 149 -6.43 -3.71 -2.15
C GLU A 149 -7.14 -2.37 -1.95
N LYS A 150 -8.00 -2.32 -0.93
CA LYS A 150 -8.77 -1.13 -0.59
C LYS A 150 -8.17 -0.32 0.54
N ILE A 151 -7.44 -0.95 1.46
CA ILE A 151 -6.94 -0.36 2.70
C ILE A 151 -5.48 -0.77 2.91
N GLY A 152 -4.64 0.20 3.28
CA GLY A 152 -3.33 -0.04 3.88
C GLY A 152 -3.37 0.18 5.38
N HIS A 153 -2.51 -0.51 6.14
CA HIS A 153 -2.48 -0.45 7.60
C HIS A 153 -1.21 0.23 8.13
N LYS A 154 -1.29 0.93 9.25
CA LYS A 154 -0.14 1.62 9.85
C LYS A 154 0.75 0.70 10.66
N LEU A 155 0.15 -0.34 11.24
CA LEU A 155 0.70 -1.16 12.31
C LEU A 155 0.43 -2.66 12.02
N GLY A 156 1.01 -3.54 12.83
CA GLY A 156 0.79 -4.99 12.74
C GLY A 156 1.89 -5.78 12.00
N TYR A 157 3.00 -5.12 11.63
CA TYR A 157 4.08 -5.72 10.84
C TYR A 157 5.00 -6.61 11.68
N ARG A 158 4.57 -7.86 11.90
CA ARG A 158 5.26 -8.83 12.78
C ARG A 158 6.20 -9.79 12.06
N MET A 159 6.28 -9.73 10.73
CA MET A 159 7.13 -10.62 9.94
C MET A 159 8.52 -10.01 9.74
N LYS A 160 9.53 -10.87 9.62
CA LYS A 160 10.86 -10.46 9.16
C LYS A 160 10.85 -10.30 7.65
N ASP A 161 11.56 -9.29 7.16
CA ASP A 161 11.76 -9.06 5.74
C ASP A 161 12.78 -10.02 5.11
N ALA A 162 13.12 -9.83 3.83
CA ALA A 162 14.05 -10.71 3.13
C ALA A 162 15.49 -10.65 3.69
N GLU A 163 15.81 -9.63 4.48
CA GLU A 163 17.09 -9.43 5.16
C GLU A 163 17.06 -9.87 6.63
N GLY A 164 15.94 -10.47 7.07
CA GLY A 164 15.76 -10.94 8.43
C GLY A 164 15.43 -9.83 9.44
N GLN A 165 15.12 -8.62 8.98
CA GLN A 165 14.83 -7.46 9.82
C GLN A 165 13.34 -7.30 10.05
N TYR A 166 12.97 -6.78 11.22
CA TYR A 166 11.58 -6.43 11.53
C TYR A 166 11.29 -4.97 11.17
N ALA A 167 10.02 -4.66 10.93
CA ALA A 167 9.58 -3.26 10.86
C ALA A 167 9.90 -2.52 12.17
N PRO A 168 10.07 -1.18 12.12
CA PRO A 168 10.35 -0.37 13.30
C PRO A 168 9.33 -0.59 14.42
N VAL A 169 9.80 -0.58 15.66
CA VAL A 169 8.91 -0.60 16.84
C VAL A 169 8.21 0.75 16.95
N VAL A 170 6.91 0.72 17.21
CA VAL A 170 6.10 1.92 17.44
C VAL A 170 5.67 1.90 18.90
N ALA A 171 6.20 2.85 19.68
CA ALA A 171 5.81 3.03 21.07
C ALA A 171 4.29 3.30 21.14
N THR A 172 3.56 2.46 21.86
CA THR A 172 2.16 2.74 22.15
C THR A 172 2.07 3.60 23.42
N PRO A 173 1.10 4.52 23.54
CA PRO A 173 0.93 5.33 24.75
C PRO A 173 0.75 4.54 26.06
N LYS A 174 0.61 3.20 26.00
CA LYS A 174 0.48 2.32 27.17
C LYS A 174 1.80 1.85 27.79
N GLU A 175 2.96 2.19 27.21
CA GLU A 175 4.28 1.81 27.76
C GLU A 175 4.83 2.79 28.82
N ILE A 176 4.07 3.84 29.18
CA ILE A 176 4.30 4.61 30.40
C ILE A 176 3.27 4.12 31.42
N GLN A 177 3.50 2.95 32.02
CA GLN A 177 2.90 2.72 33.33
C GLN A 177 3.61 3.70 34.27
N PRO A 178 2.89 4.62 34.95
CA PRO A 178 3.52 5.39 36.01
C PRO A 178 4.09 4.38 37.00
N GLU A 179 5.37 4.55 37.36
CA GLU A 179 5.98 3.84 38.48
C GLU A 179 4.99 3.88 39.65
N PRO A 180 4.55 2.72 40.18
CA PRO A 180 3.53 2.70 41.21
C PRO A 180 4.03 3.55 42.37
N THR A 181 3.18 4.46 42.83
CA THR A 181 3.47 5.35 43.94
C THR A 181 3.83 4.53 45.18
N GLU A 182 4.57 5.12 46.11
CA GLU A 182 4.98 4.42 47.34
C GLU A 182 3.77 3.83 48.10
N THR A 183 2.63 4.52 48.06
CA THR A 183 1.36 4.05 48.62
C THR A 183 0.83 2.81 47.89
N GLU A 184 0.82 2.81 46.55
CA GLU A 184 0.37 1.67 45.75
C GLU A 184 1.29 0.45 45.92
N ARG A 185 2.60 0.69 46.09
CA ARG A 185 3.58 -0.36 46.42
C ARG A 185 3.28 -0.99 47.77
N ILE A 186 2.97 -0.18 48.78
CA ILE A 186 2.61 -0.65 50.12
C ILE A 186 1.29 -1.44 50.09
N GLU A 187 0.30 -1.00 49.32
CA GLU A 187 -0.97 -1.72 49.17
C GLU A 187 -0.80 -3.05 48.42
N LEU A 188 -0.02 -3.08 47.34
CA LEU A 188 0.34 -4.33 46.66
C LEU A 188 1.04 -5.29 47.63
N GLN A 189 2.00 -4.79 48.41
CA GLN A 189 2.75 -5.60 49.38
C GLN A 189 1.86 -6.14 50.49
N ARG A 190 0.90 -5.37 50.99
CA ARG A 190 -0.12 -5.85 51.95
C ARG A 190 -1.00 -6.93 51.34
N MET A 191 -1.37 -6.80 50.07
CA MET A 191 -2.17 -7.78 49.35
C MET A 191 -1.42 -9.12 49.18
N TYR A 192 -0.13 -9.07 48.83
CA TYR A 192 0.73 -10.26 48.72
C TYR A 192 0.93 -10.97 50.07
N ILE A 193 1.16 -10.21 51.14
CA ILE A 193 1.27 -10.77 52.50
C ILE A 193 -0.05 -11.40 52.94
N GLY A 194 -1.19 -10.77 52.65
CA GLY A 194 -2.52 -11.31 52.94
C GLY A 194 -2.87 -12.58 52.16
N ALA A 195 -2.28 -12.77 50.98
CA ALA A 195 -2.41 -13.96 50.15
C ALA A 195 -1.42 -15.08 50.52
N GLY A 196 -0.56 -14.88 51.53
CA GLY A 196 0.45 -15.85 51.97
C GLY A 196 1.64 -16.02 51.02
N ILE A 197 1.84 -15.10 50.07
CA ILE A 197 2.95 -15.12 49.12
C ILE A 197 4.09 -14.29 49.69
N ILE A 198 5.16 -14.94 50.15
CA ILE A 198 6.35 -14.25 50.67
C ILE A 198 7.23 -13.82 49.49
N PRO A 199 7.57 -12.52 49.33
CA PRO A 199 8.52 -12.10 48.32
C PRO A 199 9.93 -12.60 48.69
N VAL A 200 10.59 -13.29 47.75
CA VAL A 200 11.94 -13.82 47.93
C VAL A 200 12.96 -12.69 47.82
N THR A 201 13.11 -11.90 48.87
CA THR A 201 14.21 -10.93 48.98
C THR A 201 14.64 -10.74 50.45
N ASP A 202 15.08 -11.81 51.12
CA ASP A 202 16.20 -11.77 52.08
C ASP A 202 16.44 -13.17 52.69
N ILE A 203 17.39 -13.94 52.15
CA ILE A 203 18.00 -15.07 52.87
C ILE A 203 19.51 -15.00 52.63
N GLY A 204 20.23 -14.45 53.61
CA GLY A 204 21.67 -14.66 53.77
C GLY A 204 21.98 -16.14 54.01
N PRO A 205 23.24 -16.60 53.86
CA PRO A 205 23.54 -18.02 53.76
C PRO A 205 23.47 -18.71 55.14
N PRO A 206 22.99 -19.96 55.19
CA PRO A 206 23.54 -20.91 56.16
C PRO A 206 24.03 -22.21 55.48
N GLY A 207 25.07 -22.78 56.09
CA GLY A 207 25.83 -23.94 55.63
C GLY A 207 25.16 -25.32 55.87
N PRO A 208 25.96 -26.40 55.96
CA PRO A 208 25.63 -27.68 55.31
C PRO A 208 24.92 -28.73 56.20
N SER A 209 24.35 -29.71 55.48
CA SER A 209 24.03 -31.10 55.85
C SER A 209 22.68 -31.41 56.50
N GLY A 210 21.95 -32.34 55.86
CA GLY A 210 20.81 -33.06 56.42
C GLY A 210 20.07 -33.90 55.37
N VAL A 211 20.51 -35.15 55.16
CA VAL A 211 19.82 -36.20 54.40
C VAL A 211 18.54 -36.62 55.12
N LEU A 212 17.39 -36.80 54.43
CA LEU A 212 16.42 -37.91 54.62
C LEU A 212 15.37 -37.96 53.48
N ASN A 213 14.98 -39.19 53.12
CA ASN A 213 14.12 -39.62 52.00
C ASN A 213 12.62 -39.31 52.19
N GLY A 214 11.86 -39.30 51.08
CA GLY A 214 10.40 -39.50 51.08
C GLY A 214 9.72 -39.16 49.75
N GLU A 215 9.25 -40.18 49.03
CA GLU A 215 8.41 -40.11 47.83
C GLU A 215 7.00 -39.59 48.13
N HIS A 216 6.43 -38.71 47.28
CA HIS A 216 5.09 -38.79 46.65
C HIS A 216 4.75 -37.46 45.95
N GLY A 217 4.04 -37.57 44.82
CA GLY A 217 3.93 -36.54 43.79
C GLY A 217 3.18 -35.27 44.19
N ASP A 218 3.69 -34.16 43.66
CA ASP A 218 2.94 -33.23 42.80
C ASP A 218 3.98 -32.32 42.15
N ALA A 219 4.09 -32.38 40.82
CA ALA A 219 4.98 -31.50 40.09
C ALA A 219 4.44 -30.07 40.21
N PRO A 220 5.23 -29.09 40.69
CA PRO A 220 4.78 -27.71 40.66
C PRO A 220 4.67 -27.29 39.19
N HIS A 221 3.48 -26.86 38.79
CA HIS A 221 3.26 -26.16 37.54
C HIS A 221 4.34 -25.08 37.37
N PRO A 222 5.00 -24.96 36.20
CA PRO A 222 5.93 -23.87 35.98
C PRO A 222 5.18 -22.54 36.12
N PRO A 223 5.84 -21.47 36.60
CA PRO A 223 5.21 -20.17 36.74
C PRO A 223 4.62 -19.76 35.38
N VAL A 224 3.40 -19.25 35.42
CA VAL A 224 2.66 -18.76 34.26
C VAL A 224 3.56 -17.80 33.49
N ASP A 225 3.85 -18.17 32.25
CA ASP A 225 4.65 -17.41 31.30
C ASP A 225 4.15 -15.96 31.27
N VAL A 226 5.01 -15.03 31.70
CA VAL A 226 4.76 -13.60 31.54
C VAL A 226 4.71 -13.40 30.04
N THR A 227 3.50 -13.26 29.48
CA THR A 227 3.34 -13.02 28.05
C THR A 227 4.06 -11.72 27.70
N GLU A 228 5.32 -11.81 27.26
CA GLU A 228 6.04 -10.69 26.67
C GLU A 228 5.17 -10.20 25.52
N HIS A 229 4.51 -9.05 25.74
CA HIS A 229 3.68 -8.44 24.71
C HIS A 229 4.61 -8.13 23.54
N GLN A 230 4.47 -8.87 22.44
CA GLN A 230 5.26 -8.63 21.24
C GLN A 230 5.16 -7.15 20.86
N PRO A 231 6.29 -6.47 20.62
CA PRO A 231 6.29 -5.04 20.38
C PRO A 231 5.43 -4.72 19.14
N ASN A 232 4.66 -3.64 19.23
CA ASN A 232 3.90 -3.15 18.09
C ASN A 232 4.86 -2.56 17.04
N ARG A 233 4.62 -2.85 15.77
CA ARG A 233 5.56 -2.55 14.68
C ARG A 233 4.86 -1.93 13.49
N GLY A 234 5.53 -0.97 12.85
CA GLY A 234 5.03 -0.25 11.68
C GLY A 234 5.53 1.18 11.59
N PHE A 235 4.62 2.08 11.22
CA PHE A 235 4.91 3.50 11.02
C PHE A 235 4.76 4.30 12.33
N GLY A 236 5.90 4.67 12.92
CA GLY A 236 5.97 5.48 14.14
C GLY A 236 6.20 6.96 13.85
N LYS A 237 7.41 7.45 14.20
CA LYS A 237 7.77 8.86 14.11
C LYS A 237 7.52 9.44 12.71
N GLY A 238 6.84 10.58 12.63
CA GLY A 238 6.46 11.26 11.39
C GLY A 238 5.13 10.81 10.78
N PHE A 239 4.54 9.73 11.30
CA PHE A 239 3.24 9.20 10.86
C PHE A 239 2.14 9.32 11.94
N GLU A 240 2.40 10.03 13.03
CA GLU A 240 1.51 10.13 14.20
C GLU A 240 0.12 10.64 13.81
N ASN A 241 0.06 11.60 12.89
CA ASN A 241 -1.18 12.26 12.46
C ASN A 241 -1.98 11.48 11.40
N PHE A 242 -1.48 10.34 10.92
CA PHE A 242 -2.22 9.49 9.98
C PHE A 242 -3.04 8.45 10.75
N ALA A 243 -4.25 8.20 10.25
CA ALA A 243 -5.11 7.14 10.74
C ALA A 243 -4.42 5.76 10.62
N ASP A 244 -4.80 4.83 11.47
CA ASP A 244 -4.24 3.47 11.48
C ASP A 244 -4.58 2.69 10.20
N GLU A 245 -5.64 3.09 9.51
CA GLU A 245 -6.05 2.56 8.21
C GLU A 245 -6.22 3.71 7.23
N LEU A 246 -5.69 3.54 6.01
CA LEU A 246 -5.86 4.49 4.93
C LEU A 246 -6.50 3.81 3.72
N PRO A 247 -7.66 4.30 3.23
CA PRO A 247 -8.27 3.76 2.02
C PRO A 247 -7.66 4.37 0.76
N THR A 248 -7.67 3.62 -0.34
CA THR A 248 -7.44 4.18 -1.68
C THR A 248 -8.62 5.06 -2.12
N GLU A 249 -8.32 6.12 -2.89
CA GLU A 249 -9.34 6.97 -3.54
C GLU A 249 -9.87 6.34 -4.85
N VAL A 250 -9.25 5.27 -5.34
CA VAL A 250 -9.71 4.56 -6.55
C VAL A 250 -11.00 3.80 -6.23
N ASP A 251 -12.04 3.98 -7.06
CA ASP A 251 -13.29 3.22 -6.96
C ASP A 251 -13.07 1.76 -7.39
N VAL A 252 -12.63 0.94 -6.43
CA VAL A 252 -12.30 -0.48 -6.62
C VAL A 252 -13.51 -1.29 -7.10
N ALA A 253 -14.73 -0.93 -6.67
CA ALA A 253 -15.92 -1.67 -7.06
C ALA A 253 -16.21 -1.50 -8.56
N ARG A 254 -16.19 -0.26 -9.07
CA ARG A 254 -16.35 0.00 -10.50
C ARG A 254 -15.16 -0.48 -11.32
N LEU A 255 -13.95 -0.43 -10.78
CA LEU A 255 -12.77 -0.99 -11.44
C LEU A 255 -12.92 -2.49 -11.66
N ILE A 256 -13.27 -3.26 -10.62
CA ILE A 256 -13.48 -4.72 -10.74
C ILE A 256 -14.58 -5.03 -11.73
N HIS A 257 -15.67 -4.26 -11.74
CA HIS A 257 -16.73 -4.43 -12.73
C HIS A 257 -16.19 -4.26 -14.15
N SER A 258 -15.45 -3.18 -14.42
CA SER A 258 -14.83 -2.94 -15.73
C SER A 258 -13.82 -4.03 -16.13
N MET A 259 -13.02 -4.53 -15.17
CA MET A 259 -12.09 -5.63 -15.41
C MET A 259 -12.83 -6.89 -15.86
N LYS A 260 -13.93 -7.24 -15.19
CA LYS A 260 -14.78 -8.39 -15.54
C LYS A 260 -15.46 -8.23 -16.90
N GLU A 261 -16.01 -7.05 -17.18
CA GLU A 261 -16.57 -6.72 -18.51
C GLU A 261 -15.54 -6.87 -19.63
N SER A 262 -14.25 -6.70 -19.32
CA SER A 262 -13.14 -6.79 -20.27
C SER A 262 -12.46 -8.18 -20.29
N GLY A 263 -13.10 -9.19 -19.70
CA GLY A 263 -12.63 -10.58 -19.71
C GLY A 263 -11.62 -10.94 -18.60
N ILE A 264 -11.31 -10.02 -17.68
CA ILE A 264 -10.46 -10.29 -16.51
C ILE A 264 -11.37 -10.73 -15.35
N GLU A 265 -11.85 -11.97 -15.41
CA GLU A 265 -12.87 -12.47 -14.48
C GLU A 265 -12.35 -12.79 -13.08
N SER A 266 -11.12 -13.31 -13.03
CA SER A 266 -10.49 -13.83 -11.81
C SER A 266 -9.84 -12.71 -11.00
N VAL A 267 -10.69 -11.82 -10.46
CA VAL A 267 -10.31 -10.65 -9.66
C VAL A 267 -11.37 -10.33 -8.59
N TYR A 268 -10.92 -9.88 -7.42
CA TYR A 268 -11.80 -9.41 -6.33
C TYR A 268 -11.16 -8.28 -5.52
N SER A 269 -11.96 -7.61 -4.68
CA SER A 269 -11.48 -6.57 -3.77
C SER A 269 -11.02 -7.18 -2.45
N SER A 270 -9.87 -6.74 -1.96
CA SER A 270 -9.32 -7.13 -0.66
C SER A 270 -9.27 -5.93 0.29
N MET A 271 -9.48 -6.18 1.58
CA MET A 271 -9.46 -5.17 2.64
C MET A 271 -8.15 -5.22 3.46
N ASP A 272 -7.30 -6.23 3.22
CA ASP A 272 -6.07 -6.45 3.97
C ASP A 272 -4.98 -6.96 3.03
N ALA A 273 -3.92 -6.17 2.90
CA ALA A 273 -2.76 -6.47 2.07
C ALA A 273 -1.72 -7.36 2.79
N GLY A 274 -2.04 -7.90 3.98
CA GLY A 274 -1.34 -9.00 4.65
C GLY A 274 -0.28 -8.59 5.67
N HIS A 275 -0.26 -7.32 6.12
CA HIS A 275 0.67 -6.79 7.14
C HIS A 275 2.15 -7.19 6.95
N TYR A 276 2.60 -7.22 5.70
CA TYR A 276 4.01 -7.41 5.30
C TYR A 276 4.49 -6.22 4.44
N LEU A 277 5.53 -6.40 3.63
CA LEU A 277 6.08 -5.32 2.79
C LEU A 277 5.11 -4.78 1.73
N CYS A 278 4.17 -5.61 1.25
CA CYS A 278 3.12 -5.17 0.34
C CYS A 278 2.23 -4.10 0.98
N ASP A 279 1.66 -4.41 2.14
CA ASP A 279 0.84 -3.48 2.94
C ASP A 279 1.66 -2.29 3.43
N PHE A 280 2.93 -2.52 3.82
CA PHE A 280 3.83 -1.46 4.30
C PHE A 280 4.11 -0.40 3.21
N LEU A 281 4.45 -0.84 1.99
CA LEU A 281 4.60 0.06 0.85
C LEU A 281 3.27 0.77 0.52
N PHE A 282 2.15 0.05 0.55
CA PHE A 282 0.85 0.60 0.23
C PHE A 282 0.45 1.72 1.21
N TYR A 283 0.50 1.45 2.52
CA TYR A 283 0.20 2.44 3.55
C TYR A 283 1.14 3.63 3.48
N GLY A 284 2.45 3.38 3.38
CA GLY A 284 3.44 4.46 3.24
C GLY A 284 3.13 5.36 2.05
N SER A 285 2.81 4.76 0.90
CA SER A 285 2.48 5.50 -0.32
C SER A 285 1.19 6.31 -0.19
N LEU A 286 0.13 5.75 0.41
CA LEU A 286 -1.11 6.46 0.72
C LEU A 286 -0.89 7.65 1.68
N ALA A 287 -0.08 7.44 2.72
CA ALA A 287 0.24 8.47 3.69
C ALA A 287 1.06 9.61 3.06
N GLU A 288 2.05 9.29 2.23
CA GLU A 288 2.84 10.30 1.52
C GLU A 288 2.00 11.09 0.51
N ALA A 289 1.12 10.42 -0.25
CA ALA A 289 0.20 11.09 -1.17
C ALA A 289 -0.66 12.13 -0.43
N LYS A 290 -1.25 11.75 0.72
CA LYS A 290 -2.01 12.65 1.59
C LYS A 290 -1.13 13.77 2.15
N ARG A 291 0.08 13.46 2.61
CA ARG A 291 1.03 14.46 3.15
C ARG A 291 1.33 15.56 2.13
N VAL A 292 1.56 15.17 0.88
CA VAL A 292 1.83 16.11 -0.23
C VAL A 292 0.60 16.95 -0.55
N ALA A 293 -0.58 16.34 -0.61
CA ALA A 293 -1.83 17.07 -0.82
C ALA A 293 -2.09 18.12 0.28
N SER A 294 -1.90 17.76 1.55
CA SER A 294 -2.07 18.69 2.68
C SER A 294 -1.05 19.83 2.69
N LYS A 295 0.18 19.61 2.23
CA LYS A 295 1.16 20.71 2.06
C LYS A 295 0.69 21.69 0.98
N GLN A 296 0.21 21.17 -0.16
CA GLN A 296 -0.30 22.00 -1.25
C GLN A 296 -1.53 22.83 -0.87
N GLU A 297 -2.36 22.34 0.05
CA GLU A 297 -3.48 23.08 0.62
C GLU A 297 -3.02 24.31 1.41
N LYS A 298 -1.97 24.14 2.23
CA LYS A 298 -1.42 25.21 3.05
C LYS A 298 -0.71 26.30 2.24
N ASP A 299 -0.20 25.94 1.06
CA ASP A 299 0.63 26.82 0.21
C ASP A 299 -0.18 27.65 -0.82
N LYS A 300 -1.50 27.45 -0.98
CA LYS A 300 -2.35 28.11 -2.01
C LYS A 300 -3.54 28.81 -1.36
N ALA A 301 -3.94 30.07 -1.61
CA ALA A 301 -3.74 31.07 -2.69
C ALA A 301 -4.25 30.70 -4.10
N ARG A 302 -4.85 29.53 -4.31
CA ARG A 302 -5.37 29.09 -5.62
C ARG A 302 -6.77 28.51 -5.45
N ASN A 303 -7.72 28.92 -6.30
CA ASN A 303 -9.12 28.45 -6.34
C ASN A 303 -9.27 26.98 -6.79
N THR A 304 -8.25 26.13 -6.67
CA THR A 304 -8.28 24.72 -7.08
C THR A 304 -7.97 23.85 -5.87
N PRO A 305 -8.85 22.90 -5.51
CA PRO A 305 -8.62 22.02 -4.37
C PRO A 305 -7.35 21.18 -4.56
N PRO A 306 -6.64 20.84 -3.47
CA PRO A 306 -5.46 20.00 -3.52
C PRO A 306 -5.85 18.61 -4.04
N LYS A 307 -5.17 18.15 -5.10
CA LYS A 307 -5.38 16.82 -5.68
C LYS A 307 -4.35 15.86 -5.12
N THR A 308 -4.80 14.89 -4.31
CA THR A 308 -4.01 13.74 -3.90
C THR A 308 -3.63 12.92 -5.15
N THR A 309 -2.39 12.43 -5.22
CA THR A 309 -2.02 11.45 -6.24
C THR A 309 -2.73 10.13 -5.91
N PRO A 310 -3.56 9.57 -6.79
CA PRO A 310 -4.20 8.28 -6.55
C PRO A 310 -3.15 7.19 -6.40
N VAL A 311 -3.33 6.34 -5.39
CA VAL A 311 -2.45 5.19 -5.09
C VAL A 311 -3.30 3.94 -5.07
N LEU A 312 -2.89 2.90 -5.78
CA LEU A 312 -3.52 1.59 -5.76
C LEU A 312 -2.49 0.51 -5.47
N PHE A 313 -2.92 -0.58 -4.84
CA PHE A 313 -2.14 -1.80 -4.72
C PHE A 313 -2.92 -2.99 -5.28
N MET A 314 -2.22 -3.86 -6.01
CA MET A 314 -2.78 -5.13 -6.47
C MET A 314 -1.85 -6.28 -6.11
N HIS A 315 -2.41 -7.35 -5.53
CA HIS A 315 -1.71 -8.63 -5.44
C HIS A 315 -1.95 -9.49 -6.68
N CYS A 316 -0.88 -10.02 -7.24
CA CYS A 316 -0.90 -11.06 -8.26
C CYS A 316 -0.52 -12.43 -7.66
N PRO A 317 -0.94 -13.54 -8.28
CA PRO A 317 -0.51 -14.86 -7.85
C PRO A 317 0.94 -15.17 -8.26
N PRO A 318 1.49 -16.30 -7.80
CA PRO A 318 2.69 -16.87 -8.40
C PRO A 318 2.47 -17.21 -9.88
N GLN A 319 3.56 -17.19 -10.67
CA GLN A 319 3.55 -17.52 -12.09
C GLN A 319 2.79 -18.83 -12.38
N GLY A 320 1.74 -18.75 -13.20
CA GLY A 320 0.91 -19.87 -13.65
C GLY A 320 -0.07 -20.40 -12.60
N GLN A 321 -0.38 -19.65 -11.53
CA GLN A 321 -1.17 -20.16 -10.40
C GLN A 321 -2.31 -19.23 -9.93
N PRO A 322 -3.31 -18.91 -10.78
CA PRO A 322 -3.55 -19.48 -12.11
C PRO A 322 -3.05 -18.60 -13.26
N HIS A 323 -2.62 -17.38 -12.98
CA HIS A 323 -2.29 -16.39 -14.00
C HIS A 323 -0.81 -16.42 -14.37
N HIS A 324 -0.52 -16.34 -15.66
CA HIS A 324 0.81 -16.05 -16.18
C HIS A 324 1.08 -14.55 -16.15
N SER A 325 2.36 -14.16 -16.10
CA SER A 325 2.77 -12.76 -16.05
C SER A 325 2.22 -11.92 -17.20
N GLU A 326 2.02 -12.47 -18.40
CA GLU A 326 1.40 -11.76 -19.52
C GLU A 326 -0.05 -11.37 -19.21
N GLN A 327 -0.80 -12.26 -18.56
CA GLN A 327 -2.18 -12.00 -18.13
C GLN A 327 -2.23 -10.96 -17.01
N VAL A 328 -1.29 -11.03 -16.07
CA VAL A 328 -1.14 -10.00 -15.01
C VAL A 328 -0.76 -8.66 -15.62
N THR A 329 0.17 -8.64 -16.57
CA THR A 329 0.60 -7.44 -17.31
C THR A 329 -0.59 -6.82 -18.07
N HIS A 330 -1.41 -7.64 -18.72
CA HIS A 330 -2.63 -7.19 -19.40
C HIS A 330 -3.61 -6.55 -18.41
N ALA A 331 -3.83 -7.17 -17.24
CA ALA A 331 -4.67 -6.61 -16.20
C ALA A 331 -4.12 -5.27 -15.67
N ILE A 332 -2.80 -5.14 -15.52
CA ILE A 332 -2.16 -3.89 -15.10
C ILE A 332 -2.44 -2.77 -16.10
N LYS A 333 -2.29 -3.02 -17.41
CA LYS A 333 -2.58 -2.02 -18.45
C LYS A 333 -4.05 -1.59 -18.43
N HIS A 334 -4.97 -2.55 -18.25
CA HIS A 334 -6.40 -2.25 -18.12
C HIS A 334 -6.69 -1.31 -16.96
N ILE A 335 -6.14 -1.62 -15.78
CA ILE A 335 -6.30 -0.80 -14.57
C ILE A 335 -5.73 0.60 -14.79
N ILE A 336 -4.54 0.71 -15.38
CA ILE A 336 -3.91 2.01 -15.68
C ILE A 336 -4.80 2.84 -16.61
N GLY A 337 -5.25 2.27 -17.73
CA GLY A 337 -6.15 2.95 -18.66
C GLY A 337 -7.47 3.37 -17.99
N TRP A 338 -8.06 2.51 -17.17
CA TRP A 338 -9.30 2.78 -16.45
C TRP A 338 -9.15 3.93 -15.44
N VAL A 339 -8.09 3.92 -14.63
CA VAL A 339 -7.83 4.95 -13.63
C VAL A 339 -7.53 6.30 -14.31
N CYS A 340 -6.67 6.28 -15.33
CA CYS A 340 -6.23 7.49 -16.00
C CYS A 340 -7.33 8.19 -16.81
N THR A 341 -8.26 7.43 -17.42
CA THR A 341 -9.41 8.01 -18.16
C THR A 341 -10.45 8.68 -17.27
N ARG A 342 -10.49 8.33 -15.97
CA ARG A 342 -11.41 8.93 -15.00
C ARG A 342 -10.81 10.13 -14.29
N ASN A 343 -9.50 10.11 -14.04
CA ASN A 343 -8.81 11.20 -13.35
C ASN A 343 -8.60 12.46 -14.20
N THR A 344 -8.86 12.39 -15.51
CA THR A 344 -8.83 13.51 -16.46
C THR A 344 -10.19 14.15 -16.71
N ARG A 345 -11.28 13.54 -16.22
CA ARG A 345 -12.63 14.11 -16.34
C ARG A 345 -12.91 14.98 -15.10
N PRO A 346 -13.29 16.26 -15.28
CA PRO A 346 -13.58 17.18 -14.17
C PRO A 346 -14.79 16.72 -13.35
#